data_AF-A0A765PB50-F1
#
_entry.id   AF-A0A765PB50-F1
#
_cell.length_a   1.000
_cell.length_b   1.000
_cell.length_c   1.000
_cell.angle_alpha   90.00
_cell.angle_beta   90.00
_cell.angle_gamma   90.00
#
_symmetry.space_group_name_H-M   'P 1'
#
loop_
_entity.id
_entity.type
_entity.pdbx_description
1 polymer ?
#
loop_
_entity_poly.entity_id
_entity_poly.type
_entity_poly.pdbx_seq_one_letter_code
_entity_poly.pdbx_strand_id
1 'polypeptide(L)'
;FTGAYASDFGVWDTNVGETIRHQHRIGASHVKTLFNIVPEAAVYLGNRDVCSIAKSTVFNNNPDALCVSGLTAGARTDSAILKRVKETVPDTVVLANTGVCLENVEEQLCIADGCVTATTFKKDGVFANFVDQARVAKFMEKVRHIRQ
;
A
#
# COMPACT_ATOMS: atom_id res chain seq x y z
N PHE A 1 -0.43 10.69 -0.88
CA PHE A 1 -1.46 11.35 -1.69
C PHE A 1 -2.29 12.31 -0.85
N THR A 2 -2.79 11.90 0.33
CA THR A 2 -3.56 12.73 1.26
C THR A 2 -3.01 12.67 2.66
N GLY A 3 -3.36 13.65 3.50
CA GLY A 3 -2.99 13.67 4.91
C GLY A 3 -1.64 14.35 5.15
N ALA A 4 -1.25 14.38 6.42
CA ALA A 4 0.03 14.91 6.84
C ALA A 4 0.70 13.94 7.81
N TYR A 5 1.97 13.61 7.57
CA TYR A 5 2.69 12.57 8.31
C TYR A 5 4.02 13.08 8.84
N ALA A 6 4.44 12.58 10.01
CA ALA A 6 5.81 12.70 10.48
C ALA A 6 6.57 11.44 10.09
N SER A 7 7.78 11.61 9.57
CA SER A 7 8.64 10.51 9.11
C SER A 7 10.11 10.82 9.39
N ASP A 8 10.98 9.85 9.11
CA ASP A 8 12.44 10.03 9.13
C ASP A 8 12.93 11.14 8.16
N PHE A 9 12.09 11.55 7.20
CA PHE A 9 12.38 12.62 6.24
C PHE A 9 11.77 13.98 6.62
N GLY A 10 11.18 14.09 7.81
CA GLY A 10 10.42 15.25 8.25
C GLY A 10 8.93 15.14 7.96
N VAL A 11 8.27 16.28 7.78
CA VAL A 11 6.81 16.36 7.56
C VAL A 11 6.47 16.12 6.11
N TRP A 12 5.60 15.14 5.85
CA TRP A 12 4.95 14.95 4.56
C TRP A 12 3.70 15.83 4.51
N ASP A 13 3.82 17.03 3.95
CA ASP A 13 2.70 17.94 3.73
C ASP A 13 2.10 17.71 2.34
N THR A 14 1.15 16.77 2.24
CA THR A 14 0.63 16.36 0.93
C THR A 14 -0.49 17.27 0.42
N ASN A 15 -0.44 17.64 -0.86
CA ASN A 15 -1.47 18.43 -1.52
C ASN A 15 -2.16 17.63 -2.65
N VAL A 16 -3.19 16.86 -2.29
CA VAL A 16 -3.95 16.04 -3.25
C VAL A 16 -4.56 16.89 -4.37
N GLY A 17 -5.03 18.09 -4.06
CA GLY A 17 -5.69 18.97 -5.03
C GLY A 17 -4.73 19.44 -6.12
N GLU A 18 -3.48 19.74 -5.76
CA GLU A 18 -2.45 20.08 -6.75
C GLU A 18 -2.12 18.89 -7.65
N THR A 19 -1.92 17.71 -7.08
CA THR A 19 -1.61 16.48 -7.82
C THR A 19 -2.72 16.12 -8.81
N ILE A 20 -3.99 16.15 -8.40
CA ILE A 20 -5.12 15.83 -9.28
C ILE A 20 -5.29 16.91 -10.37
N ARG A 21 -5.14 18.21 -10.05
CA ARG A 21 -5.14 19.26 -11.09
C ARG A 21 -3.98 19.08 -12.08
N HIS A 22 -2.81 18.65 -11.61
CA HIS A 22 -1.70 18.32 -12.50
C HIS A 22 -2.05 17.14 -13.43
N GLN A 23 -2.61 16.05 -12.88
CA GLN A 23 -3.07 14.90 -13.65
C GLN A 23 -4.02 15.31 -14.79
N HIS A 24 -5.01 16.17 -14.51
CA HIS A 24 -5.91 16.68 -15.54
C HIS A 24 -5.19 17.56 -16.58
N ARG A 25 -4.28 18.45 -16.15
CA ARG A 25 -3.53 19.33 -17.07
C ARG A 25 -2.72 18.56 -18.12
N ILE A 26 -2.20 17.38 -17.77
CA ILE A 26 -1.42 16.54 -18.69
C ILE A 26 -2.26 15.47 -19.40
N GLY A 27 -3.59 15.48 -19.27
CA GLY A 27 -4.48 14.50 -19.90
C GLY A 27 -4.36 13.08 -19.31
N ALA A 28 -3.82 12.94 -18.09
CA ALA A 28 -3.53 11.67 -17.45
C ALA A 28 -4.65 11.15 -16.55
N SER A 29 -5.91 11.54 -16.77
CA SER A 29 -7.06 11.10 -15.95
C SER A 29 -7.30 9.57 -15.98
N HIS A 30 -6.68 8.86 -16.92
CA HIS A 30 -6.70 7.40 -17.00
C HIS A 30 -5.67 6.72 -16.06
N VAL A 31 -4.71 7.49 -15.52
CA VAL A 31 -3.69 6.99 -14.60
C VAL A 31 -4.33 6.75 -13.24
N LYS A 32 -4.18 5.53 -12.73
CA LYS A 32 -4.73 5.12 -11.44
C LYS A 32 -3.98 5.77 -10.28
N THR A 33 -4.73 6.09 -9.22
CA THR A 33 -4.22 6.79 -8.05
C THR A 33 -4.26 5.88 -6.81
N LEU A 34 -3.09 5.62 -6.23
CA LEU A 34 -2.95 4.73 -5.07
C LEU A 34 -2.61 5.56 -3.83
N PHE A 35 -3.51 5.57 -2.85
CA PHE A 35 -3.42 6.45 -1.68
C PHE A 35 -2.83 5.70 -0.50
N ASN A 36 -1.59 6.03 -0.14
CA ASN A 36 -0.99 5.50 1.06
C ASN A 36 -1.58 6.17 2.31
N ILE A 37 -2.30 5.39 3.13
CA ILE A 37 -2.92 5.88 4.36
C ILE A 37 -2.15 5.44 5.61
N VAL A 38 -1.39 4.35 5.50
CA VAL A 38 -0.41 3.88 6.49
C VAL A 38 0.93 3.75 5.77
N PRO A 39 1.67 4.85 5.61
CA PRO A 39 2.97 4.83 4.96
C PRO A 39 4.04 4.13 5.81
N GLU A 40 5.03 3.56 5.12
CA GLU A 40 6.22 3.00 5.75
C GLU A 40 7.04 4.11 6.43
N ALA A 41 7.62 3.83 7.60
CA ALA A 41 8.47 4.75 8.37
C ALA A 41 7.82 6.12 8.67
N ALA A 42 6.49 6.17 8.78
CA ALA A 42 5.76 7.40 8.98
C ALA A 42 4.50 7.20 9.83
N VAL A 43 4.14 8.23 10.60
CA VAL A 43 2.94 8.27 11.44
C VAL A 43 2.10 9.48 11.07
N TYR A 44 0.78 9.33 11.12
CA TYR A 44 -0.13 10.45 10.88
C TYR A 44 0.10 11.54 11.94
N LEU A 45 0.24 12.81 11.54
CA LEU A 45 0.59 13.91 12.46
C LEU A 45 -0.49 14.18 13.52
N GLY A 46 -1.74 13.89 13.19
CA GLY A 46 -2.85 13.89 14.15
C GLY A 46 -3.10 12.50 14.72
N ASN A 47 -3.63 12.44 15.95
CA ASN A 47 -4.06 11.18 16.56
C ASN A 47 -5.41 10.69 16.00
N ARG A 48 -5.48 10.46 14.68
CA ARG A 48 -6.67 9.98 13.99
C ARG A 48 -6.62 8.46 13.86
N ASP A 49 -7.72 7.81 14.21
CA ASP A 49 -7.86 6.37 13.99
C ASP A 49 -7.82 6.02 12.49
N VAL A 50 -7.16 4.91 12.16
CA VAL A 50 -6.93 4.47 10.78
C VAL A 50 -8.22 4.21 10.01
N CYS A 51 -9.26 3.67 10.66
CA CYS A 51 -10.55 3.46 10.03
C CYS A 51 -11.22 4.80 9.70
N SER A 52 -11.09 5.79 10.59
CA SER A 52 -11.57 7.16 10.33
C SER A 52 -10.81 7.82 9.17
N ILE A 53 -9.49 7.62 9.09
CA ILE A 53 -8.68 8.08 7.95
C ILE A 53 -9.17 7.43 6.66
N ALA A 54 -9.31 6.10 6.63
CA ALA A 54 -9.77 5.35 5.45
C ALA A 54 -11.15 5.84 4.96
N LYS A 55 -12.16 5.91 5.84
CA LYS A 55 -13.52 6.39 5.49
C LYS A 55 -13.49 7.79 4.89
N SER A 56 -12.81 8.73 5.57
CA SER A 56 -12.75 10.11 5.10
C SER A 56 -11.94 10.27 3.83
N THR A 57 -10.91 9.44 3.61
CA THR A 57 -10.10 9.47 2.39
C THR A 57 -10.93 9.00 1.20
N VAL A 58 -11.64 7.88 1.35
CA VAL A 58 -12.54 7.35 0.31
C VAL A 58 -13.65 8.35 -0.01
N PHE A 59 -14.34 8.86 1.01
CA PHE A 59 -15.45 9.79 0.82
C PHE A 59 -15.01 11.09 0.12
N ASN A 60 -13.89 11.69 0.53
CA ASN A 60 -13.48 13.00 0.01
C ASN A 60 -12.68 12.93 -1.30
N ASN A 61 -11.97 11.83 -1.57
CA ASN A 61 -10.99 11.78 -2.65
C ASN A 61 -11.23 10.68 -3.68
N ASN A 62 -12.10 9.71 -3.38
CA ASN A 62 -12.44 8.59 -4.27
C ASN A 62 -11.21 7.92 -4.93
N PRO A 63 -10.27 7.39 -4.14
CA PRO A 63 -9.02 6.82 -4.64
C PRO A 63 -9.28 5.51 -5.40
N ASP A 64 -8.46 5.18 -6.40
CA ASP A 64 -8.56 3.90 -7.09
C ASP A 64 -8.12 2.72 -6.19
N ALA A 65 -7.20 2.96 -5.26
CA ALA A 65 -6.90 2.03 -4.18
C ALA A 65 -6.32 2.73 -2.95
N LEU A 66 -6.44 2.09 -1.80
CA LEU A 66 -5.71 2.43 -0.58
C LEU A 66 -4.51 1.51 -0.41
N CYS A 67 -3.41 2.05 0.09
CA CYS A 67 -2.21 1.30 0.45
C CYS A 67 -2.03 1.33 1.98
N VAL A 68 -1.80 0.15 2.56
CA VAL A 68 -1.57 -0.03 4.00
C VAL A 68 -0.24 -0.75 4.17
N SER A 69 0.72 -0.10 4.82
CA SER A 69 2.09 -0.62 4.98
C SER A 69 2.41 -1.11 6.38
N GLY A 70 3.35 -2.04 6.46
CA GLY A 70 4.07 -2.33 7.70
C GLY A 70 4.97 -1.16 8.11
N LEU A 71 5.30 -1.07 9.41
CA LEU A 71 6.11 0.02 9.98
C LEU A 71 7.51 0.14 9.33
N THR A 72 8.13 -0.97 8.90
CA THR A 72 9.44 -1.00 8.23
C THR A 72 9.49 -2.05 7.11
N ALA A 73 10.33 -1.84 6.09
CA ALA A 73 10.57 -2.81 5.01
C ALA A 73 10.98 -4.18 5.57
N GLY A 74 10.19 -5.20 5.24
CA GLY A 74 10.44 -6.57 5.68
C GLY A 74 9.86 -6.92 7.07
N ALA A 75 9.37 -5.94 7.83
CA ALA A 75 8.48 -6.23 8.95
C ALA A 75 7.12 -6.65 8.39
N ARG A 76 6.48 -7.63 9.05
CA ARG A 76 5.13 -8.07 8.68
C ARG A 76 4.20 -6.85 8.68
N THR A 77 3.49 -6.62 7.58
CA THR A 77 2.32 -5.74 7.59
C THR A 77 1.42 -6.18 8.72
N ASP A 78 1.00 -5.25 9.56
CA ASP A 78 0.08 -5.56 10.65
C ASP A 78 -1.25 -6.00 10.03
N SER A 79 -1.43 -7.32 9.89
CA SER A 79 -2.61 -7.94 9.31
C SER A 79 -3.89 -7.46 10.00
N ALA A 80 -3.82 -7.05 11.27
CA ALA A 80 -4.96 -6.49 11.99
C ALA A 80 -5.34 -5.09 11.46
N ILE A 81 -4.37 -4.20 11.22
CA ILE A 81 -4.64 -2.89 10.61
C ILE A 81 -5.17 -3.07 9.19
N LEU A 82 -4.53 -3.92 8.39
CA LEU A 82 -4.97 -4.20 7.02
C LEU A 82 -6.41 -4.70 6.98
N LYS A 83 -6.75 -5.67 7.85
CA LYS A 83 -8.11 -6.22 7.99
C LYS A 83 -9.12 -5.15 8.40
N ARG A 84 -8.80 -4.36 9.44
CA ARG A 84 -9.66 -3.26 9.90
C ARG A 84 -9.93 -2.25 8.80
N VAL A 85 -8.94 -1.90 7.99
CA VAL A 85 -9.11 -1.00 6.84
C VAL A 85 -10.00 -1.65 5.79
N LYS A 86 -9.75 -2.90 5.39
CA LYS A 86 -10.58 -3.59 4.40
C LYS A 86 -12.04 -3.70 4.82
N GLU A 87 -12.30 -4.07 6.07
CA GLU A 87 -13.66 -4.14 6.64
C GLU A 87 -14.34 -2.76 6.69
N THR A 88 -13.55 -1.70 6.85
CA THR A 88 -14.05 -0.33 6.93
C THR A 88 -14.47 0.24 5.57
N VAL A 89 -13.79 -0.16 4.49
CA VAL A 89 -14.05 0.31 3.11
C VAL A 89 -14.16 -0.89 2.16
N PRO A 90 -15.22 -1.72 2.29
CA PRO A 90 -15.31 -3.00 1.57
C PRO A 90 -15.30 -2.84 0.05
N ASP A 91 -15.86 -1.73 -0.45
CA ASP A 91 -16.00 -1.44 -1.90
C ASP A 91 -14.76 -0.75 -2.51
N THR A 92 -13.75 -0.43 -1.71
CA THR A 92 -12.50 0.16 -2.18
C THR A 92 -11.40 -0.88 -2.24
N VAL A 93 -10.58 -0.85 -3.30
CA VAL A 93 -9.40 -1.71 -3.41
C VAL A 93 -8.42 -1.36 -2.30
N VAL A 94 -8.00 -2.35 -1.51
CA VAL A 94 -6.99 -2.22 -0.46
C VAL A 94 -5.80 -3.10 -0.80
N LEU A 95 -4.62 -2.49 -0.84
CA LEU A 95 -3.35 -3.16 -1.14
C LEU A 95 -2.51 -3.28 0.13
N ALA A 96 -2.02 -4.49 0.39
CA ALA A 96 -0.94 -4.72 1.35
C ALA A 96 0.36 -4.15 0.76
N ASN A 97 0.79 -3.00 1.26
CA ASN A 97 1.89 -2.23 0.70
C ASN A 97 3.18 -2.48 1.48
N THR A 98 4.27 -2.90 0.82
CA THR A 98 5.52 -3.28 1.50
C THR A 98 5.37 -4.51 2.42
N GLY A 99 6.46 -5.28 2.60
CA GLY A 99 6.52 -6.36 3.60
C GLY A 99 5.88 -7.69 3.20
N VAL A 100 5.23 -7.76 2.03
CA VAL A 100 4.68 -9.01 1.51
C VAL A 100 5.78 -9.88 0.88
N CYS A 101 5.89 -11.12 1.36
CA CYS A 101 6.86 -12.14 0.97
C CYS A 101 6.19 -13.51 0.76
N LEU A 102 6.97 -14.52 0.36
CA LEU A 102 6.42 -15.85 0.03
C LEU A 102 5.74 -16.52 1.23
N GLU A 103 6.23 -16.22 2.43
CA GLU A 103 5.77 -16.79 3.69
C GLU A 103 4.41 -16.22 4.13
N ASN A 104 4.11 -14.96 3.81
CA ASN A 104 2.89 -14.28 4.27
C ASN A 104 1.91 -13.90 3.15
N VAL A 105 2.27 -14.04 1.87
CA VAL A 105 1.42 -13.60 0.73
C VAL A 105 0.01 -14.19 0.77
N GLU A 106 -0.14 -15.42 1.24
CA GLU A 106 -1.44 -16.09 1.36
C GLU A 106 -2.32 -15.40 2.41
N GLU A 107 -1.81 -15.23 3.64
CA GLU A 107 -2.51 -14.52 4.71
C GLU A 107 -2.89 -13.09 4.28
N GLN A 108 -1.96 -12.38 3.64
CA GLN A 108 -2.16 -11.00 3.21
C GLN A 108 -3.23 -10.90 2.11
N LEU A 109 -3.21 -11.81 1.11
CA LEU A 109 -4.18 -11.81 0.02
C LEU A 109 -5.55 -12.40 0.40
N CYS A 110 -5.66 -13.12 1.52
CA CYS A 110 -6.97 -13.44 2.10
C CYS A 110 -7.70 -12.21 2.65
N ILE A 111 -6.98 -11.09 2.86
CA ILE A 111 -7.52 -9.85 3.41
C ILE A 111 -7.53 -8.75 2.34
N ALA A 112 -6.41 -8.52 1.67
CA ALA A 112 -6.22 -7.47 0.69
C ALA A 112 -6.54 -7.93 -0.74
N ASP A 113 -6.95 -6.98 -1.58
CA ASP A 113 -7.25 -7.23 -2.99
C ASP A 113 -5.97 -7.40 -3.83
N GLY A 114 -4.82 -7.00 -3.28
CA GLY A 114 -3.51 -7.13 -3.90
C GLY A 114 -2.38 -6.72 -2.97
N CYS A 115 -1.15 -6.71 -3.50
CA CYS A 115 0.02 -6.29 -2.76
C CYS A 115 1.02 -5.55 -3.65
N VAL A 116 1.89 -4.76 -2.99
CA VAL A 116 3.07 -4.14 -3.61
C VAL A 116 4.31 -4.74 -2.95
N THR A 117 5.09 -5.48 -3.73
CA THR A 117 6.27 -6.23 -3.27
C THR A 117 7.52 -5.83 -4.06
N ALA A 118 8.63 -5.63 -3.34
CA ALA A 118 9.93 -5.32 -3.93
C ALA A 118 11.03 -6.28 -3.44
N THR A 119 11.42 -6.22 -2.17
CA THR A 119 12.56 -6.94 -1.60
C THR A 119 12.51 -8.45 -1.83
N THR A 120 11.33 -9.07 -1.76
CA THR A 120 11.13 -10.50 -2.06
C THR A 120 11.60 -10.90 -3.45
N PHE A 121 11.46 -10.02 -4.43
CA PHE A 121 11.86 -10.25 -5.81
C PHE A 121 13.36 -10.00 -6.06
N LYS A 122 14.07 -9.38 -5.12
CA LYS A 122 15.50 -9.10 -5.28
C LYS A 122 16.33 -10.35 -5.03
N LYS A 123 17.48 -10.46 -5.72
CA LYS A 123 18.45 -11.54 -5.51
C LYS A 123 18.82 -11.62 -4.03
N ASP A 124 18.78 -12.84 -3.47
CA ASP A 124 19.04 -13.14 -2.06
C ASP A 124 18.12 -12.41 -1.06
N GLY A 125 17.03 -11.78 -1.53
CA GLY A 125 16.15 -10.97 -0.69
C GLY A 125 16.77 -9.66 -0.22
N VAL A 126 17.83 -9.17 -0.87
CA VAL A 126 18.52 -7.93 -0.49
C VAL A 126 18.02 -6.77 -1.34
N PHE A 127 17.47 -5.73 -0.69
CA PHE A 127 16.82 -4.60 -1.37
C PHE A 127 17.69 -3.94 -2.48
N ALA A 128 18.98 -3.77 -2.20
CA ALA A 128 19.94 -3.14 -3.10
C ALA A 128 20.27 -3.97 -4.36
N ASN A 129 19.94 -5.26 -4.37
CA ASN A 129 20.24 -6.14 -5.50
C ASN A 129 19.25 -5.94 -6.67
N PHE A 130 19.59 -6.49 -7.83
CA PHE A 130 18.68 -6.62 -8.96
C PHE A 130 17.56 -7.63 -8.67
N VAL A 131 16.48 -7.52 -9.44
CA VAL A 131 15.39 -8.50 -9.43
C VAL A 131 15.91 -9.84 -9.96
N ASP A 132 15.54 -10.92 -9.29
CA ASP A 132 15.80 -12.29 -9.70
C ASP A 132 14.50 -12.91 -10.23
N GLN A 133 14.51 -13.25 -11.52
CA GLN A 133 13.36 -13.82 -12.21
C GLN A 133 12.85 -15.12 -11.58
N ALA A 134 13.74 -15.97 -11.04
CA ALA A 134 13.33 -17.22 -10.40
C ALA A 134 12.52 -16.97 -9.13
N ARG A 135 12.88 -15.92 -8.37
CA ARG A 135 12.15 -15.51 -7.16
C ARG A 135 10.78 -14.94 -7.49
N VAL A 136 10.69 -14.13 -8.56
CA VAL A 136 9.40 -13.63 -9.08
C VAL A 136 8.51 -14.80 -9.52
N ALA A 137 9.07 -15.74 -10.29
CA ALA A 137 8.33 -16.90 -10.78
C ALA A 137 7.75 -17.73 -9.63
N LYS A 138 8.55 -18.03 -8.61
CA LYS A 138 8.13 -18.77 -7.41
C LYS A 138 7.03 -18.04 -6.63
N PHE A 139 7.13 -16.73 -6.48
CA PHE A 139 6.09 -15.94 -5.82
C PHE A 139 4.79 -15.97 -6.61
N MET A 140 4.87 -15.74 -7.93
CA MET A 140 3.68 -15.72 -8.79
C MET A 140 3.03 -17.11 -8.92
N GLU A 141 3.79 -18.19 -8.81
CA GLU A 141 3.23 -19.55 -8.71
C GLU A 141 2.34 -19.69 -7.48
N LYS A 142 2.82 -19.29 -6.30
CA LYS A 142 2.02 -19.29 -5.07
C LYS A 142 0.77 -18.39 -5.21
N VAL A 143 0.93 -17.18 -5.74
CA VAL A 143 -0.19 -16.25 -5.97
C VAL A 143 -1.25 -16.83 -6.91
N ARG A 144 -0.84 -17.54 -7.98
CA ARG A 144 -1.78 -18.21 -8.89
C ARG A 144 -2.59 -19.29 -8.18
N HIS A 145 -1.96 -20.08 -7.30
CA HIS A 145 -2.68 -21.08 -6.52
C HIS A 145 -3.69 -20.47 -5.52
N ILE A 146 -3.38 -19.31 -4.93
CA ILE A 146 -4.29 -18.62 -4.00
C ILE A 146 -5.53 -18.07 -4.72
N ARG A 147 -5.41 -17.70 -6.00
CA ARG A 147 -6.46 -17.03 -6.78
C ARG A 147 -7.30 -17.96 -7.67
N GLN A 148 -6.98 -19.26 -7.69
CA GLN A 148 -7.79 -20.28 -8.35
C GLN A 148 -8.96 -20.67 -7.46
#